data_AF-G9MVG3-F1
#
_entry.id   AF-G9MVG3-F1
#
_cell.length_a   1.000
_cell.length_b   1.000
_cell.length_c   1.000
_cell.angle_alpha   90.00
_cell.angle_beta   90.00
_cell.angle_gamma   90.00
#
_symmetry.space_group_name_H-M   'P 1'
#
loop_
_entity.id
_entity.type
_entity.pdbx_description
1 polymer ?
#
loop_
_entity_poly.entity_id
_entity_poly.type
_entity_poly.pdbx_seq_one_letter_code
_entity_poly.pdbx_strand_id
1 'polypeptide(L)'
;MEEVAAEFTLFPRLPAELRIKIWESVPRPTRVIGILPPAARWYRHYFRAIGTRASIIAEEQDPLQRYNYRYIVQPKKHAIFPPLHVNREARAVWLPHFFQPSRFFQASNLIIRFDTPFISYDTDIFTIFDGWPSNGIPQDAFLNPLLADTGDQPLDGFIALDRNRIRNLALCEIPGDIKGFTSAVSIRQLPNLQTLTIMALGPDGKWKPESLASEGSGGDIAYSLPVLEMLAVDVQRITADIHDIPLELVQNSPFLKDARLRHAVALSPSIRPLIRYKTFVLSLLWHELRQPNAAEAITASWWDYTEYLFSNSMDDDEECPLMLRGCGVHGHTKRELVEWVPRFEVNYKLLCAVEWRDELKNIGIVKP
;
A
#
# COMPACT_ATOMS: atom_id res chain seq x y z
N MET A 1 -14.68 14.52 21.50
CA MET A 1 -16.06 14.47 20.98
C MET A 1 -16.18 13.12 20.32
N GLU A 2 -16.90 12.18 20.93
CA GLU A 2 -17.04 10.81 20.43
C GLU A 2 -17.59 10.84 18.99
N GLU A 3 -16.92 10.15 18.06
CA GLU A 3 -17.49 9.83 16.74
C GLU A 3 -18.72 8.96 17.00
N VAL A 4 -19.88 9.59 17.11
CA VAL A 4 -21.18 8.91 17.12
C VAL A 4 -21.22 8.05 15.87
N ALA A 5 -21.23 6.73 16.04
CA ALA A 5 -21.53 5.81 14.97
C ALA A 5 -22.77 6.34 14.27
N ALA A 6 -22.68 6.69 12.98
CA ALA A 6 -23.77 7.33 12.25
C ALA A 6 -25.08 6.58 12.53
N GLU A 7 -25.97 7.17 13.34
CA GLU A 7 -27.26 6.58 13.64
C GLU A 7 -28.07 6.63 12.35
N PHE A 8 -28.06 5.52 11.61
CA PHE A 8 -28.88 5.38 10.43
C PHE A 8 -30.35 5.43 10.84
N THR A 9 -30.95 6.59 10.66
CA THR A 9 -32.36 6.80 10.94
C THR A 9 -33.17 5.99 9.94
N LEU A 10 -34.06 5.13 10.44
CA LEU A 10 -35.02 4.43 9.61
C LEU A 10 -36.11 5.40 9.15
N PHE A 11 -36.53 5.31 7.89
CA PHE A 11 -37.57 6.20 7.31
C PHE A 11 -38.91 5.48 7.09
N PRO A 12 -39.54 4.86 8.12
CA PRO A 12 -40.64 3.92 7.92
C PRO A 12 -41.90 4.51 7.27
N ARG A 13 -42.03 5.84 7.24
CA ARG A 13 -43.15 6.55 6.62
C ARG A 13 -43.00 6.78 5.12
N LEU A 14 -41.83 6.50 4.54
CA LEU A 14 -41.59 6.64 3.11
C LEU A 14 -42.01 5.37 2.34
N PRO A 15 -42.52 5.50 1.11
CA PRO A 15 -42.68 4.40 0.16
C PRO A 15 -41.40 3.55 0.04
N ALA A 16 -41.55 2.25 -0.19
CA ALA A 16 -40.43 1.32 -0.28
C ALA A 16 -39.40 1.72 -1.34
N GLU A 17 -39.86 2.26 -2.47
CA GLU A 17 -39.04 2.71 -3.59
C GLU A 17 -38.13 3.87 -3.17
N LEU A 18 -38.65 4.83 -2.39
CA LEU A 18 -37.85 5.95 -1.88
C LEU A 18 -36.85 5.48 -0.82
N ARG A 19 -37.24 4.54 0.05
CA ARG A 19 -36.35 3.95 1.05
C ARG A 19 -35.18 3.21 0.40
N ILE A 20 -35.43 2.45 -0.66
CA ILE A 20 -34.39 1.77 -1.44
C ILE A 20 -33.43 2.78 -2.07
N LYS A 21 -33.95 3.84 -2.71
CA LYS A 21 -33.11 4.91 -3.29
C LYS A 21 -32.23 5.62 -2.26
N ILE A 22 -32.74 5.83 -1.04
CA ILE A 22 -31.95 6.36 0.06
C ILE A 22 -30.80 5.41 0.37
N TRP A 23 -31.08 4.11 0.50
CA TRP A 23 -30.04 3.12 0.75
C TRP A 23 -28.98 3.15 -0.33
N GLU A 24 -29.34 3.15 -1.62
CA GLU A 24 -28.42 3.24 -2.76
C GLU A 24 -27.56 4.51 -2.77
N SER A 25 -28.06 5.60 -2.19
CA SER A 25 -27.38 6.90 -2.12
C SER A 25 -26.42 7.02 -0.93
N VAL A 26 -26.43 6.07 0.01
CA VAL A 26 -25.53 6.11 1.17
C VAL A 26 -24.08 5.97 0.70
N PRO A 27 -23.19 6.91 1.07
CA PRO A 27 -21.78 6.83 0.69
C PRO A 27 -21.13 5.60 1.32
N ARG A 28 -20.26 4.95 0.53
CA ARG A 28 -19.50 3.81 1.01
C ARG A 28 -18.21 4.26 1.67
N PRO A 29 -17.74 3.61 2.77
CA PRO A 29 -16.47 3.95 3.35
C PRO A 29 -15.35 3.51 2.41
N THR A 30 -14.33 4.34 2.29
CA THR A 30 -13.07 3.96 1.68
C THR A 30 -12.34 3.01 2.63
N ARG A 31 -11.89 1.87 2.11
CA ARG A 31 -11.17 0.86 2.89
C ARG A 31 -9.93 0.42 2.13
N VAL A 32 -8.87 0.12 2.86
CA VAL A 32 -7.69 -0.54 2.33
C VAL A 32 -7.78 -2.02 2.67
N ILE A 33 -7.70 -2.85 1.65
CA ILE A 33 -7.74 -4.31 1.76
C ILE A 33 -6.45 -4.86 1.19
N GLY A 34 -5.66 -5.56 2.00
CA GLY A 34 -4.40 -6.13 1.53
C GLY A 34 -4.04 -7.44 2.21
N ILE A 35 -3.25 -8.23 1.50
CA ILE A 35 -2.75 -9.52 1.97
C ILE A 35 -1.49 -9.31 2.81
N LEU A 36 -1.44 -9.93 3.99
CA LEU A 36 -0.27 -9.90 4.88
C LEU A 36 0.02 -11.28 5.47
N PRO A 37 1.30 -11.64 5.68
CA PRO A 37 1.67 -12.86 6.38
C PRO A 37 1.44 -12.69 7.89
N PRO A 38 1.44 -13.78 8.69
CA PRO A 38 1.37 -13.67 10.13
C PRO A 38 2.50 -12.79 10.66
N ALA A 39 2.15 -11.80 11.49
CA ALA A 39 3.11 -10.80 11.91
C ALA A 39 4.36 -11.39 12.58
N ALA A 40 4.22 -12.41 13.44
CA ALA A 40 5.35 -13.10 14.07
C ALA A 40 6.35 -13.69 13.05
N ARG A 41 5.88 -14.22 11.93
CA ARG A 41 6.72 -14.79 10.86
C ARG A 41 7.44 -13.69 10.09
N TRP A 42 6.74 -12.60 9.78
CA TRP A 42 7.34 -11.43 9.13
C TRP A 42 8.47 -10.83 9.98
N TYR A 43 8.23 -10.61 11.28
CA TYR A 43 9.26 -10.11 12.21
C TYR A 43 10.50 -10.99 12.23
N ARG A 44 10.30 -12.31 12.25
CA ARG A 44 11.40 -13.29 12.20
C ARG A 44 12.18 -13.21 10.89
N HIS A 45 11.53 -12.95 9.76
CA HIS A 45 12.21 -12.87 8.47
C HIS A 45 13.02 -11.58 8.33
N TYR A 46 12.44 -10.45 8.74
CA TYR A 46 13.07 -9.13 8.61
C TYR A 46 13.87 -8.69 9.84
N PHE A 47 14.14 -9.60 10.79
CA PHE A 47 14.70 -9.24 12.11
C PHE A 47 16.00 -8.45 12.04
N ARG A 48 16.86 -8.75 11.06
CA ARG A 48 18.13 -8.04 10.86
C ARG A 48 17.95 -6.62 10.36
N ALA A 49 16.95 -6.38 9.52
CA ALA A 49 16.64 -5.04 8.99
C ALA A 49 15.99 -4.15 10.04
N ILE A 50 15.16 -4.73 10.92
CA ILE A 50 14.36 -3.97 11.90
C ILE A 50 14.94 -3.98 13.32
N GLY A 51 16.05 -4.69 13.56
CA GLY A 51 16.78 -4.72 14.82
C GLY A 51 15.92 -5.14 16.03
N THR A 52 15.97 -4.35 17.10
CA THR A 52 15.27 -4.61 18.37
C THR A 52 13.74 -4.62 18.25
N ARG A 53 13.16 -4.16 17.13
CA ARG A 53 11.72 -4.32 16.85
C ARG A 53 11.29 -5.79 16.72
N ALA A 54 12.24 -6.69 16.41
CA ALA A 54 11.97 -8.10 16.24
C ALA A 54 11.88 -8.90 17.55
N SER A 55 12.42 -8.37 18.66
CA SER A 55 12.78 -9.20 19.83
C SER A 55 11.74 -9.31 20.95
N ILE A 56 10.45 -9.04 20.71
CA ILE A 56 9.45 -9.00 21.82
C ILE A 56 8.33 -10.06 21.73
N ILE A 57 8.24 -10.89 20.68
CA ILE A 57 7.14 -11.87 20.60
C ILE A 57 7.68 -13.30 20.65
N ALA A 58 7.54 -13.89 21.84
CA ALA A 58 7.73 -15.31 22.10
C ALA A 58 6.76 -16.16 21.26
N GLU A 59 7.35 -17.19 20.66
CA GLU A 59 6.86 -18.49 20.16
C GLU A 59 5.42 -18.68 19.61
N GLU A 60 5.37 -19.34 18.45
CA GLU A 60 4.36 -20.39 18.20
C GLU A 60 5.02 -21.56 17.45
N GLN A 61 5.01 -22.74 18.10
CA GLN A 61 5.62 -24.00 17.68
C GLN A 61 4.70 -24.80 16.73
N ASP A 62 4.19 -24.19 15.65
CA ASP A 62 3.58 -24.99 14.57
C ASP A 62 4.54 -25.11 13.38
N PRO A 63 5.26 -26.24 13.23
CA PRO A 63 6.12 -26.49 12.08
C PRO A 63 5.35 -26.75 10.77
N LEU A 64 4.03 -27.01 10.84
CA LEU A 64 3.18 -27.41 9.70
C LEU A 64 2.41 -26.23 9.04
N GLN A 65 2.35 -25.06 9.68
CA GLN A 65 1.63 -23.89 9.16
C GLN A 65 2.59 -22.72 8.85
N ARG A 66 3.53 -22.93 7.92
CA ARG A 66 4.65 -21.99 7.74
C ARG A 66 4.25 -20.63 7.15
N TYR A 67 3.23 -20.57 6.27
CA TYR A 67 2.83 -19.33 5.58
C TYR A 67 1.30 -19.19 5.46
N ASN A 68 0.66 -18.71 6.53
CA ASN A 68 -0.79 -18.46 6.58
C ASN A 68 -1.12 -16.97 6.34
N TYR A 69 -1.30 -16.57 5.09
CA TYR A 69 -1.65 -15.20 4.77
C TYR A 69 -3.12 -14.88 5.08
N ARG A 70 -3.38 -13.63 5.43
CA ARG A 70 -4.73 -13.12 5.66
C ARG A 70 -4.94 -11.81 4.94
N TYR A 71 -6.15 -11.64 4.40
CA TYR A 71 -6.61 -10.34 3.95
C TYR A 71 -7.04 -9.50 5.16
N ILE A 72 -6.44 -8.34 5.29
CA ILE A 72 -6.64 -7.39 6.37
C ILE A 72 -7.40 -6.19 5.82
N VAL A 73 -8.34 -5.66 6.60
CA VAL A 73 -9.11 -4.46 6.26
C VAL A 73 -8.79 -3.34 7.23
N GLN A 74 -8.53 -2.16 6.69
CA GLN A 74 -8.53 -0.91 7.45
C GLN A 74 -9.44 0.14 6.80
N PRO A 75 -10.11 1.00 7.57
CA PRO A 75 -10.20 0.96 9.03
C PRO A 75 -10.97 -0.27 9.53
N LYS A 76 -10.52 -0.89 10.63
CA LYS A 76 -11.19 -2.07 11.24
C LYS A 76 -12.67 -1.80 11.55
N LYS A 77 -13.03 -0.57 11.94
CA LYS A 77 -14.42 -0.14 12.18
C LYS A 77 -15.35 -0.27 10.96
N HIS A 78 -14.77 -0.38 9.76
CA HIS A 78 -15.49 -0.53 8.49
C HIS A 78 -15.24 -1.90 7.83
N ALA A 79 -14.69 -2.87 8.57
CA ALA A 79 -14.53 -4.24 8.08
C ALA A 79 -15.84 -4.82 7.54
N ILE A 80 -16.96 -4.47 8.20
CA ILE A 80 -18.29 -4.68 7.68
C ILE A 80 -18.90 -3.33 7.27
N PHE A 81 -19.55 -3.32 6.11
CA PHE A 81 -20.18 -2.13 5.55
C PHE A 81 -21.28 -1.61 6.50
N PRO A 82 -21.21 -0.36 7.01
CA PRO A 82 -22.13 0.10 8.07
C PRO A 82 -23.62 -0.10 7.74
N PRO A 83 -24.10 0.17 6.50
CA PRO A 83 -25.49 -0.11 6.12
C PRO A 83 -25.95 -1.56 6.25
N LEU A 84 -25.05 -2.55 6.19
CA LEU A 84 -25.43 -3.97 6.36
C LEU A 84 -25.93 -4.29 7.76
N HIS A 85 -25.57 -3.47 8.75
CA HIS A 85 -26.02 -3.65 10.14
C HIS A 85 -27.36 -2.98 10.44
N VAL A 86 -27.88 -2.15 9.53
CA VAL A 86 -28.98 -1.24 9.85
C VAL A 86 -30.34 -1.94 9.86
N ASN A 87 -30.74 -2.57 8.74
CA ASN A 87 -32.06 -3.22 8.63
C ASN A 87 -32.11 -4.23 7.46
N ARG A 88 -33.31 -4.80 7.20
CA ARG A 88 -33.54 -5.76 6.11
C ARG A 88 -33.45 -5.15 4.70
N GLU A 89 -33.93 -3.93 4.51
CA GLU A 89 -33.95 -3.24 3.20
C GLU A 89 -32.55 -2.88 2.74
N ALA A 90 -31.74 -2.31 3.63
CA ALA A 90 -30.33 -2.08 3.39
C ALA A 90 -29.62 -3.39 3.03
N ARG A 91 -29.84 -4.47 3.81
CA ARG A 91 -29.26 -5.78 3.47
C ARG A 91 -29.69 -6.31 2.10
N ALA A 92 -30.95 -6.12 1.70
CA ALA A 92 -31.44 -6.56 0.40
C ALA A 92 -30.77 -5.80 -0.76
N VAL A 93 -30.48 -4.51 -0.59
CA VAL A 93 -29.76 -3.69 -1.57
C VAL A 93 -28.28 -4.09 -1.64
N TRP A 94 -27.62 -4.21 -0.49
CA TRP A 94 -26.15 -4.25 -0.44
C TRP A 94 -25.58 -5.69 -0.48
N LEU A 95 -26.17 -6.69 0.17
CA LEU A 95 -25.59 -8.05 0.25
C LEU A 95 -25.25 -8.67 -1.12
N PRO A 96 -26.13 -8.63 -2.15
CA PRO A 96 -25.85 -9.26 -3.44
C PRO A 96 -24.63 -8.68 -4.17
N HIS A 97 -24.26 -7.44 -3.86
CA HIS A 97 -23.20 -6.71 -4.56
C HIS A 97 -21.83 -6.86 -3.90
N PHE A 98 -21.79 -6.96 -2.56
CA PHE A 98 -20.55 -6.88 -1.79
C PHE A 98 -20.19 -8.16 -1.07
N PHE A 99 -21.16 -9.01 -0.75
CA PHE A 99 -20.89 -10.23 0.00
C PHE A 99 -20.00 -11.18 -0.81
N GLN A 100 -18.95 -11.65 -0.15
CA GLN A 100 -18.07 -12.68 -0.64
C GLN A 100 -17.94 -13.71 0.49
N PRO A 101 -18.33 -14.97 0.26
CA PRO A 101 -18.17 -15.98 1.29
C PRO A 101 -16.69 -16.12 1.66
N SER A 102 -16.44 -16.39 2.94
CA SER A 102 -15.11 -16.75 3.40
C SER A 102 -14.62 -17.95 2.61
N ARG A 103 -13.42 -17.82 2.07
CA ARG A 103 -12.78 -18.81 1.23
C ARG A 103 -11.36 -19.01 1.71
N PHE A 104 -10.81 -20.16 1.35
CA PHE A 104 -9.45 -20.53 1.62
C PHE A 104 -8.83 -20.93 0.30
N PHE A 105 -7.60 -20.48 0.08
CA PHE A 105 -6.79 -20.92 -1.03
C PHE A 105 -5.57 -21.65 -0.47
N GLN A 106 -5.23 -22.80 -1.04
CA GLN A 106 -4.09 -23.60 -0.64
C GLN A 106 -3.23 -23.89 -1.88
N ALA A 107 -1.96 -23.52 -1.83
CA ALA A 107 -0.95 -23.89 -2.84
C ALA A 107 0.37 -24.21 -2.14
N SER A 108 0.98 -25.34 -2.49
CA SER A 108 2.21 -25.84 -1.86
C SER A 108 2.15 -25.74 -0.32
N ASN A 109 3.03 -24.95 0.30
CA ASN A 109 3.15 -24.73 1.74
C ASN A 109 2.44 -23.45 2.24
N LEU A 110 1.54 -22.90 1.43
CA LEU A 110 0.94 -21.59 1.64
C LEU A 110 -0.59 -21.72 1.73
N ILE A 111 -1.15 -21.12 2.78
CA ILE A 111 -2.60 -21.02 3.00
C ILE A 111 -2.96 -19.54 3.01
N ILE A 112 -3.94 -19.15 2.20
CA ILE A 112 -4.48 -17.79 2.18
C ILE A 112 -5.91 -17.83 2.68
N ARG A 113 -6.18 -17.06 3.72
CA ARG A 113 -7.51 -16.93 4.30
C ARG A 113 -8.12 -15.58 3.98
N PHE A 114 -9.34 -15.64 3.48
CA PHE A 114 -10.13 -14.47 3.11
C PHE A 114 -11.19 -14.23 4.20
N ASP A 115 -10.76 -13.58 5.28
CA ASP A 115 -11.62 -13.26 6.42
C ASP A 115 -12.49 -12.02 6.20
N THR A 116 -12.39 -11.39 5.03
CA THR A 116 -13.16 -10.18 4.70
C THR A 116 -14.42 -10.58 3.94
N PRO A 117 -15.58 -10.69 4.60
CA PRO A 117 -16.80 -11.18 3.96
C PRO A 117 -17.44 -10.16 3.01
N PHE A 118 -16.93 -8.92 2.93
CA PHE A 118 -17.51 -7.88 2.10
C PHE A 118 -16.42 -7.09 1.35
N ILE A 119 -16.47 -7.09 0.03
CA ILE A 119 -15.58 -6.29 -0.83
C ILE A 119 -16.39 -5.46 -1.82
N SER A 120 -15.91 -4.25 -2.11
CA SER A 120 -16.46 -3.28 -3.04
C SER A 120 -15.37 -2.87 -4.02
N TYR A 121 -15.38 -3.42 -5.22
CA TYR A 121 -14.42 -3.04 -6.28
C TYR A 121 -14.52 -1.58 -6.71
N ASP A 122 -15.62 -0.91 -6.39
CA ASP A 122 -15.81 0.51 -6.71
C ASP A 122 -15.06 1.43 -5.73
N THR A 123 -14.96 1.06 -4.45
CA THR A 123 -14.52 1.98 -3.37
C THR A 123 -13.39 1.44 -2.51
N ASP A 124 -13.20 0.13 -2.45
CA ASP A 124 -12.08 -0.45 -1.75
C ASP A 124 -10.81 -0.24 -2.57
N ILE A 125 -9.73 0.03 -1.84
CA ILE A 125 -8.38 0.17 -2.35
C ILE A 125 -7.66 -1.12 -2.03
N PHE A 126 -7.31 -1.88 -3.06
CA PHE A 126 -6.57 -3.13 -2.89
C PHE A 126 -5.08 -2.81 -2.80
N THR A 127 -4.35 -3.46 -1.90
CA THR A 127 -2.93 -3.18 -1.70
C THR A 127 -2.13 -4.45 -1.47
N ILE A 128 -0.86 -4.36 -1.83
CA ILE A 128 0.19 -5.29 -1.43
C ILE A 128 1.10 -4.47 -0.54
N PHE A 129 0.95 -4.68 0.77
CA PHE A 129 1.52 -3.82 1.81
C PHE A 129 3.05 -3.84 1.85
N ASP A 130 3.64 -4.97 1.49
CA ASP A 130 5.08 -5.21 1.42
C ASP A 130 5.34 -6.10 0.19
N GLY A 131 6.57 -6.16 -0.30
CA GLY A 131 6.95 -6.96 -1.47
C GLY A 131 6.37 -8.37 -1.44
N TRP A 132 5.59 -8.72 -2.46
CA TRP A 132 5.05 -10.06 -2.61
C TRP A 132 6.13 -10.96 -3.22
N PRO A 133 6.58 -12.01 -2.50
CA PRO A 133 7.52 -12.95 -3.08
C PRO A 133 6.91 -13.61 -4.32
N SER A 134 7.72 -13.93 -5.32
CA SER A 134 7.24 -14.49 -6.59
C SER A 134 6.36 -15.75 -6.44
N ASN A 135 6.65 -16.61 -5.45
CA ASN A 135 5.84 -17.80 -5.09
C ASN A 135 5.01 -17.59 -3.80
N GLY A 136 4.88 -16.37 -3.31
CA GLY A 136 4.22 -16.02 -2.03
C GLY A 136 5.00 -16.46 -0.79
N ILE A 137 6.16 -17.10 -0.93
CA ILE A 137 7.01 -17.53 0.17
C ILE A 137 8.26 -16.64 0.19
N PRO A 138 8.51 -15.89 1.28
CA PRO A 138 9.72 -15.07 1.37
C PRO A 138 10.97 -15.93 1.20
N GLN A 139 11.84 -15.54 0.27
CA GLN A 139 13.11 -16.24 0.06
C GLN A 139 14.02 -15.93 1.24
N ASP A 140 14.07 -16.86 2.20
CA ASP A 140 15.06 -16.78 3.27
C ASP A 140 16.37 -17.40 2.81
N ALA A 141 17.19 -16.59 2.14
CA ALA A 141 18.53 -16.99 1.70
C ALA A 141 19.43 -17.45 2.87
N PHE A 142 19.03 -17.18 4.13
CA PHE A 142 19.85 -17.44 5.31
C PHE A 142 19.31 -18.55 6.24
N LEU A 143 18.00 -18.83 6.28
CA LEU A 143 17.43 -19.89 7.14
C LEU A 143 17.41 -21.28 6.50
N ASN A 144 17.34 -21.41 5.17
CA ASN A 144 17.67 -22.66 4.47
C ASN A 144 17.62 -22.51 2.94
N PRO A 145 18.75 -22.63 2.20
CA PRO A 145 18.72 -22.68 0.74
C PRO A 145 17.98 -23.94 0.20
N LEU A 146 17.70 -24.93 1.05
CA LEU A 146 16.98 -26.16 0.70
C LEU A 146 15.44 -26.02 0.69
N LEU A 147 14.89 -24.85 1.04
CA LEU A 147 13.43 -24.60 1.04
C LEU A 147 12.94 -23.75 -0.14
N ALA A 148 13.86 -23.22 -0.94
CA ALA A 148 13.51 -22.63 -2.23
C ALA A 148 13.24 -23.79 -3.21
N ASP A 149 12.05 -24.36 -3.14
CA ASP A 149 11.64 -25.40 -4.06
C ASP A 149 11.55 -24.76 -5.45
N THR A 150 12.54 -25.02 -6.30
CA THR A 150 12.66 -24.42 -7.64
C THR A 150 11.48 -24.78 -8.58
N GLY A 151 10.58 -25.65 -8.13
CA GLY A 151 9.33 -26.02 -8.80
C GLY A 151 8.08 -25.26 -8.35
N ASP A 152 8.17 -24.34 -7.37
CA ASP A 152 7.00 -23.57 -6.95
C ASP A 152 6.53 -22.62 -8.06
N GLN A 153 5.24 -22.71 -8.40
CA GLN A 153 4.65 -21.84 -9.41
C GLN A 153 4.53 -20.40 -8.89
N PRO A 154 4.68 -19.38 -9.78
CA PRO A 154 4.41 -18.01 -9.41
C PRO A 154 3.00 -17.86 -8.83
N LEU A 155 2.89 -17.13 -7.72
CA LEU A 155 1.65 -16.92 -7.02
C LEU A 155 1.19 -15.47 -7.19
N ASP A 156 -0.06 -15.26 -7.58
CA ASP A 156 -0.62 -13.92 -7.72
C ASP A 156 -0.82 -13.26 -6.35
N GLY A 157 -0.30 -12.04 -6.15
CA GLY A 157 -0.51 -11.26 -4.93
C GLY A 157 -1.96 -10.82 -4.70
N PHE A 158 -2.78 -10.83 -5.75
CA PHE A 158 -4.23 -10.62 -5.68
C PHE A 158 -5.01 -11.91 -5.91
N ILE A 159 -4.40 -13.08 -5.64
CA ILE A 159 -5.09 -14.35 -5.76
C ILE A 159 -6.38 -14.34 -4.94
N ALA A 160 -7.48 -14.68 -5.61
CA ALA A 160 -8.87 -14.56 -5.16
C ALA A 160 -9.48 -13.15 -5.09
N LEU A 161 -8.86 -12.15 -5.71
CA LEU A 161 -9.56 -10.99 -6.26
C LEU A 161 -9.67 -11.13 -7.78
N ASP A 162 -10.67 -10.49 -8.36
CA ASP A 162 -10.83 -10.39 -9.81
C ASP A 162 -10.06 -9.17 -10.30
N ARG A 163 -8.87 -9.40 -10.88
CA ARG A 163 -8.02 -8.36 -11.45
C ARG A 163 -8.73 -7.48 -12.47
N ASN A 164 -9.70 -8.01 -13.21
CA ASN A 164 -10.47 -7.23 -14.17
C ASN A 164 -11.43 -6.25 -13.48
N ARG A 165 -11.73 -6.43 -12.20
CA ARG A 165 -12.62 -5.54 -11.46
C ARG A 165 -11.89 -4.55 -10.57
N ILE A 166 -10.59 -4.74 -10.34
CA ILE A 166 -9.77 -3.82 -9.53
C ILE A 166 -9.72 -2.45 -10.21
N ARG A 167 -10.31 -1.44 -9.55
CA ARG A 167 -10.28 -0.04 -9.99
C ARG A 167 -9.36 0.85 -9.16
N ASN A 168 -9.18 0.52 -7.88
CA ASN A 168 -8.35 1.29 -6.97
C ASN A 168 -7.25 0.38 -6.39
N LEU A 169 -6.01 0.78 -6.59
CA LEU A 169 -4.81 0.09 -6.11
C LEU A 169 -4.02 1.03 -5.21
N ALA A 170 -3.48 0.55 -4.10
CA ALA A 170 -2.49 1.28 -3.30
C ALA A 170 -1.11 0.61 -3.35
N LEU A 171 -0.09 1.45 -3.22
CA LEU A 171 1.31 1.08 -3.07
C LEU A 171 1.82 1.71 -1.78
N CYS A 172 2.09 0.88 -0.77
CA CYS A 172 2.46 1.36 0.57
C CYS A 172 3.95 1.64 0.69
N GLU A 173 4.78 0.69 0.29
CA GLU A 173 6.24 0.74 0.42
C GLU A 173 6.87 0.06 -0.81
N ILE A 174 8.03 0.56 -1.27
CA ILE A 174 8.86 -0.20 -2.20
C ILE A 174 9.76 -1.06 -1.31
N PRO A 175 9.54 -2.37 -1.26
CA PRO A 175 10.44 -3.27 -0.56
C PRO A 175 11.85 -3.15 -1.13
N GLY A 176 12.86 -3.59 -0.36
CA GLY A 176 14.21 -3.79 -0.89
C GLY A 176 14.26 -4.64 -2.17
N ASP A 177 13.22 -5.45 -2.42
CA ASP A 177 13.03 -6.29 -3.60
C ASP A 177 11.96 -5.71 -4.56
N ILE A 178 12.41 -4.88 -5.51
CA ILE A 178 11.57 -4.24 -6.52
C ILE A 178 10.89 -5.28 -7.44
N LYS A 179 11.52 -6.45 -7.64
CA LYS A 179 10.99 -7.51 -8.49
C LYS A 179 9.75 -8.14 -7.88
N GLY A 180 9.81 -8.47 -6.58
CA GLY A 180 8.63 -8.94 -5.85
C GLY A 180 7.47 -7.95 -5.96
N PHE A 181 7.75 -6.67 -5.72
CA PHE A 181 6.76 -5.59 -5.81
C PHE A 181 6.09 -5.47 -7.19
N THR A 182 6.88 -5.40 -8.26
CA THR A 182 6.36 -5.27 -9.63
C THR A 182 5.61 -6.50 -10.10
N SER A 183 6.08 -7.70 -9.75
CA SER A 183 5.41 -8.97 -10.03
C SER A 183 4.04 -9.02 -9.36
N ALA A 184 3.94 -8.50 -8.13
CA ALA A 184 2.70 -8.42 -7.38
C ALA A 184 1.67 -7.50 -8.05
N VAL A 185 2.10 -6.28 -8.38
CA VAL A 185 1.26 -5.28 -9.04
C VAL A 185 0.84 -5.80 -10.42
N SER A 186 1.80 -6.28 -11.21
CA SER A 186 1.61 -6.77 -12.58
C SER A 186 0.68 -5.84 -13.36
N ILE A 187 1.13 -4.60 -13.56
CA ILE A 187 0.30 -3.48 -14.04
C ILE A 187 -0.43 -3.78 -15.37
N ARG A 188 0.18 -4.61 -16.23
CA ARG A 188 -0.41 -5.07 -17.50
C ARG A 188 -1.69 -5.89 -17.31
N GLN A 189 -1.87 -6.50 -16.13
CA GLN A 189 -3.01 -7.34 -15.78
C GLN A 189 -4.09 -6.57 -14.99
N LEU A 190 -4.04 -5.23 -14.96
CA LEU A 190 -5.03 -4.38 -14.28
C LEU A 190 -5.72 -3.45 -15.29
N PRO A 191 -6.54 -3.99 -16.22
CA PRO A 191 -7.06 -3.22 -17.36
C PRO A 191 -8.05 -2.12 -16.97
N ASN A 192 -8.70 -2.24 -15.81
CA ASN A 192 -9.72 -1.31 -15.33
C ASN A 192 -9.22 -0.44 -14.15
N LEU A 193 -7.90 -0.36 -13.95
CA LEU A 193 -7.31 0.53 -12.95
C LEU A 193 -7.68 1.98 -13.27
N GLN A 194 -8.35 2.64 -12.32
CA GLN A 194 -8.74 4.05 -12.40
C GLN A 194 -7.89 4.91 -11.49
N THR A 195 -7.51 4.38 -10.31
CA THR A 195 -6.78 5.13 -9.29
C THR A 195 -5.61 4.31 -8.76
N LEU A 196 -4.42 4.91 -8.80
CA LEU A 196 -3.24 4.45 -8.10
C LEU A 196 -2.94 5.36 -6.91
N THR A 197 -3.07 4.81 -5.71
CA THR A 197 -2.79 5.52 -4.46
C THR A 197 -1.37 5.24 -4.00
N ILE A 198 -0.57 6.29 -3.85
CA ILE A 198 0.65 6.23 -3.05
C ILE A 198 0.22 6.32 -1.59
N MET A 199 0.31 5.20 -0.87
CA MET A 199 -0.14 5.07 0.52
C MET A 199 1.04 5.25 1.46
N ALA A 200 1.22 6.44 2.02
CA ALA A 200 2.20 6.64 3.07
C ALA A 200 1.76 5.90 4.34
N LEU A 201 2.69 5.23 5.02
CA LEU A 201 2.44 4.72 6.36
C LEU A 201 2.77 5.79 7.40
N GLY A 202 1.90 5.90 8.40
CA GLY A 202 2.06 6.86 9.48
C GLY A 202 3.12 6.44 10.50
N PRO A 203 3.26 7.23 11.58
CA PRO A 203 4.11 6.86 12.72
C PRO A 203 3.73 5.51 13.33
N ASP A 204 4.71 4.81 13.90
CA ASP A 204 4.49 3.54 14.57
C ASP A 204 3.53 3.69 15.77
N GLY A 205 2.37 3.05 15.67
CA GLY A 205 1.31 3.07 16.69
C GLY A 205 1.70 2.40 18.02
N LYS A 206 2.83 1.69 18.10
CA LYS A 206 3.33 1.14 19.38
C LYS A 206 3.98 2.21 20.27
N TRP A 207 4.34 3.35 19.71
CA TRP A 207 5.01 4.42 20.44
C TRP A 207 4.01 5.48 20.85
N LYS A 208 4.26 6.11 21.99
CA LYS A 208 3.48 7.26 22.42
C LYS A 208 3.70 8.39 21.41
N PRO A 209 2.65 9.11 20.99
CA PRO A 209 2.81 10.27 20.13
C PRO A 209 3.78 11.29 20.72
N GLU A 210 4.72 11.72 19.88
CA GLU A 210 5.71 12.77 20.15
C GLU A 210 5.55 13.87 19.10
N SER A 211 6.09 15.06 19.36
CA SER A 211 6.02 16.17 18.40
C SER A 211 6.66 15.78 17.06
N LEU A 212 5.88 15.88 15.99
CA LEU A 212 6.34 15.70 14.61
C LEU A 212 6.73 17.04 13.96
N ALA A 213 6.58 18.15 14.68
CA ALA A 213 7.04 19.45 14.23
C ALA A 213 8.57 19.45 14.12
N SER A 214 9.08 19.29 12.91
CA SER A 214 10.51 19.48 12.60
C SER A 214 10.82 20.97 12.49
N GLU A 215 11.88 21.43 13.15
CA GLU A 215 12.57 22.65 12.72
C GLU A 215 13.19 22.35 11.35
N GLY A 216 12.71 23.03 10.30
CA GLY A 216 13.19 22.81 8.94
C GLY A 216 14.68 23.10 8.83
N SER A 217 15.49 22.07 8.61
CA SER A 217 16.90 22.20 8.30
C SER A 217 17.07 22.26 6.78
N GLY A 218 17.40 23.46 6.29
CA GLY A 218 17.65 23.69 4.88
C GLY A 218 18.74 22.79 4.32
N GLY A 219 18.50 22.29 3.11
CA GLY A 219 19.54 21.91 2.16
C GLY A 219 20.09 20.48 2.23
N ASP A 220 20.00 19.78 3.37
CA ASP A 220 20.62 18.45 3.50
C ASP A 220 19.65 17.27 3.33
N ILE A 221 20.16 16.25 2.65
CA ILE A 221 19.48 15.08 2.11
C ILE A 221 18.68 14.34 3.21
N ALA A 222 17.35 14.38 3.12
CA ALA A 222 16.39 13.53 3.84
C ALA A 222 16.63 13.43 5.36
N TYR A 223 16.28 14.48 6.10
CA TYR A 223 16.18 14.42 7.56
C TYR A 223 15.15 13.36 7.97
N SER A 224 15.62 12.28 8.60
CA SER A 224 14.71 11.31 9.22
C SER A 224 14.32 11.79 10.60
N LEU A 225 13.03 11.94 10.86
CA LEU A 225 12.52 12.17 12.21
C LEU A 225 12.99 11.03 13.14
N PRO A 226 13.18 11.29 14.45
CA PRO A 226 13.50 10.23 15.41
C PRO A 226 12.37 9.18 15.49
N VAL A 227 11.16 9.59 15.10
CA VAL A 227 9.96 8.76 15.04
C VAL A 227 10.05 7.76 13.88
N LEU A 228 9.81 6.50 14.20
CA LEU A 228 9.81 5.41 13.24
C LEU A 228 8.50 5.37 12.46
N GLU A 229 8.61 5.01 11.18
CA GLU A 229 7.45 4.66 10.37
C GLU A 229 6.85 3.34 10.88
N MET A 230 5.52 3.26 10.83
CA MET A 230 4.78 2.02 11.03
C MET A 230 5.22 1.01 9.97
N LEU A 231 5.45 -0.23 10.38
CA LEU A 231 5.72 -1.31 9.43
C LEU A 231 4.40 -1.76 8.80
N ALA A 232 4.42 -2.07 7.50
CA ALA A 232 3.31 -2.71 6.78
C ALA A 232 2.61 -3.83 7.58
N VAL A 233 3.39 -4.69 8.24
CA VAL A 233 2.87 -5.81 9.03
C VAL A 233 2.08 -5.39 10.27
N ASP A 234 2.37 -4.21 10.85
CA ASP A 234 1.74 -3.72 12.07
C ASP A 234 0.28 -3.31 11.85
N VAL A 235 -0.09 -3.05 10.59
CA VAL A 235 -1.47 -2.78 10.16
C VAL A 235 -2.44 -3.89 10.61
N GLN A 236 -1.97 -5.12 10.81
CA GLN A 236 -2.78 -6.23 11.32
C GLN A 236 -3.21 -6.03 12.78
N ARG A 237 -2.37 -5.37 13.58
CA ARG A 237 -2.47 -5.32 15.04
C ARG A 237 -3.08 -4.02 15.55
N ILE A 238 -2.92 -2.93 14.81
CA ILE A 238 -3.42 -1.62 15.22
C ILE A 238 -4.82 -1.30 14.65
N THR A 239 -5.45 -0.26 15.18
CA THR A 239 -6.58 0.41 14.52
C THR A 239 -6.02 1.61 13.77
N ALA A 240 -6.32 1.71 12.47
CA ALA A 240 -5.80 2.78 11.63
C ALA A 240 -6.93 3.51 10.91
N ASP A 241 -6.72 4.81 10.68
CA ASP A 241 -7.53 5.63 9.80
C ASP A 241 -6.82 5.85 8.46
N ILE A 242 -7.62 6.18 7.45
CA ILE A 242 -7.13 6.57 6.12
C ILE A 242 -7.45 8.04 5.93
N HIS A 243 -6.43 8.84 5.60
CA HIS A 243 -6.59 10.25 5.31
C HIS A 243 -6.14 10.58 3.89
N ASP A 244 -6.90 11.43 3.21
CA ASP A 244 -6.47 12.01 1.93
C ASP A 244 -5.36 13.01 2.15
N ILE A 245 -4.31 12.94 1.33
CA ILE A 245 -3.21 13.91 1.31
C ILE A 245 -3.28 14.67 -0.02
N PRO A 246 -3.74 15.93 -0.03
CA PRO A 246 -3.75 16.75 -1.25
C PRO A 246 -2.34 16.97 -1.80
N LEU A 247 -2.22 17.15 -3.12
CA LEU A 247 -0.93 17.41 -3.77
C LEU A 247 -0.26 18.67 -3.21
N GLU A 248 -1.04 19.72 -2.90
CA GLU A 248 -0.47 20.94 -2.32
C GLU A 248 0.19 20.66 -0.97
N LEU A 249 -0.38 19.74 -0.18
CA LEU A 249 0.18 19.36 1.11
C LEU A 249 1.48 18.56 0.93
N VAL A 250 1.53 17.65 -0.06
CA VAL A 250 2.74 16.89 -0.40
C VAL A 250 3.89 17.82 -0.80
N GLN A 251 3.60 18.90 -1.51
CA GLN A 251 4.60 19.85 -2.03
C GLN A 251 5.07 20.88 -1.01
N ASN A 252 4.22 21.24 -0.04
CA ASN A 252 4.47 22.36 0.86
C ASN A 252 4.73 21.95 2.31
N SER A 253 4.34 20.74 2.73
CA SER A 253 4.56 20.28 4.09
C SER A 253 6.01 19.84 4.30
N PRO A 254 6.75 20.42 5.27
CA PRO A 254 8.09 19.93 5.63
C PRO A 254 8.10 18.44 5.97
N PHE A 255 7.04 17.93 6.61
CA PHE A 255 6.88 16.52 7.00
C PHE A 255 6.72 15.54 5.82
N LEU A 256 6.28 16.01 4.65
CA LEU A 256 6.06 15.16 3.47
C LEU A 256 7.11 15.39 2.38
N LYS A 257 7.64 16.61 2.32
CA LYS A 257 8.56 17.09 1.29
C LYS A 257 10.03 16.84 1.65
N ASP A 258 10.44 17.21 2.87
CA ASP A 258 11.86 17.33 3.23
C ASP A 258 12.25 16.33 4.32
N ALA A 259 11.42 16.21 5.34
CA ALA A 259 11.53 15.22 6.39
C ALA A 259 10.65 14.00 6.07
N ARG A 260 11.04 12.84 6.59
CA ARG A 260 10.17 11.66 6.65
C ARG A 260 10.41 10.88 7.92
N LEU A 261 9.42 10.05 8.26
CA LEU A 261 9.59 9.04 9.31
C LEU A 261 10.75 8.12 8.95
N ARG A 262 11.47 7.66 9.98
CA ARG A 262 12.57 6.73 9.78
C ARG A 262 12.01 5.35 9.40
N HIS A 263 12.12 5.01 8.13
CA HIS A 263 11.77 3.68 7.63
C HIS A 263 12.90 2.69 7.89
N ALA A 264 12.55 1.49 8.35
CA ALA A 264 13.53 0.44 8.67
C ALA A 264 14.10 -0.32 7.45
N VAL A 265 13.49 -0.20 6.27
CA VAL A 265 13.76 -1.09 5.11
C VAL A 265 13.90 -0.32 3.78
N ALA A 266 13.59 0.98 3.73
CA ALA A 266 13.60 1.75 2.48
C ALA A 266 14.99 1.78 1.79
N LEU A 267 14.98 1.54 0.47
CA LEU A 267 16.15 1.38 -0.40
C LEU A 267 17.13 2.56 -0.43
N SER A 268 16.64 3.81 -0.28
CA SER A 268 17.51 4.99 -0.28
C SER A 268 16.84 6.19 0.40
N PRO A 269 17.60 7.08 1.10
CA PRO A 269 17.10 8.37 1.54
C PRO A 269 16.56 9.25 0.39
N SER A 270 17.10 9.10 -0.83
CA SER A 270 16.74 9.93 -1.98
C SER A 270 15.29 9.76 -2.45
N ILE A 271 14.70 8.57 -2.26
CA ILE A 271 13.31 8.25 -2.65
C ILE A 271 12.28 8.54 -1.56
N ARG A 272 12.70 8.79 -0.31
CA ARG A 272 11.80 8.90 0.85
C ARG A 272 10.76 10.02 0.74
N PRO A 273 11.10 11.24 0.25
CA PRO A 273 10.10 12.28 0.01
C PRO A 273 8.94 11.76 -0.82
N LEU A 274 7.70 12.03 -0.40
CA LEU A 274 6.52 11.44 -1.02
C LEU A 274 6.35 11.86 -2.49
N ILE A 275 6.82 13.06 -2.83
CA ILE A 275 6.87 13.55 -4.21
C ILE A 275 7.82 12.73 -5.08
N ARG A 276 9.02 12.39 -4.56
CA ARG A 276 10.02 11.60 -5.27
C ARG A 276 9.60 10.14 -5.40
N TYR A 277 8.89 9.63 -4.40
CA TYR A 277 8.30 8.30 -4.45
C TYR A 277 7.32 8.15 -5.62
N LYS A 278 6.45 9.14 -5.87
CA LYS A 278 5.58 9.15 -7.06
C LYS A 278 6.38 9.09 -8.35
N THR A 279 7.41 9.94 -8.49
CA THR A 279 8.27 9.97 -9.68
C THR A 279 8.91 8.60 -9.92
N PHE A 280 9.48 8.00 -8.87
CA PHE A 280 10.08 6.67 -8.97
C PHE A 280 9.06 5.61 -9.41
N VAL A 281 7.89 5.55 -8.74
CA VAL A 281 6.85 4.56 -9.03
C VAL A 281 6.35 4.70 -10.46
N LEU A 282 6.07 5.92 -10.92
CA LEU A 282 5.62 6.15 -12.29
C LEU A 282 6.69 5.75 -13.30
N SER A 283 7.95 6.10 -13.04
CA SER A 283 9.04 5.67 -13.90
C SER A 283 9.16 4.14 -13.94
N LEU A 284 9.10 3.46 -12.79
CA LEU A 284 9.10 1.99 -12.72
C LEU A 284 7.95 1.37 -13.54
N LEU A 285 6.72 1.87 -13.36
CA LEU A 285 5.54 1.36 -14.09
C LEU A 285 5.62 1.64 -15.59
N TRP A 286 6.17 2.80 -15.99
CA TRP A 286 6.39 3.13 -17.40
C TRP A 286 7.29 2.10 -18.08
N HIS A 287 8.37 1.69 -17.41
CA HIS A 287 9.30 0.69 -17.93
C HIS A 287 8.65 -0.70 -17.93
N GLU A 288 7.98 -1.09 -16.85
CA GLU A 288 7.26 -2.38 -16.75
C GLU A 288 6.18 -2.53 -17.83
N LEU A 289 5.56 -1.45 -18.29
CA LEU A 289 4.60 -1.49 -19.40
C LEU A 289 5.25 -1.74 -20.76
N ARG A 290 6.53 -1.37 -20.94
CA ARG A 290 7.23 -1.39 -22.24
C ARG A 290 8.20 -2.54 -22.38
N GLN A 291 8.82 -2.98 -21.30
CA GLN A 291 9.85 -4.01 -21.33
C GLN A 291 9.61 -5.09 -20.28
N PRO A 292 9.89 -6.36 -20.62
CA PRO A 292 10.10 -7.36 -19.60
C PRO A 292 11.40 -7.06 -18.85
N ASN A 293 11.42 -7.36 -17.56
CA ASN A 293 12.60 -7.26 -16.67
C ASN A 293 13.04 -5.83 -16.28
N ALA A 294 12.15 -4.84 -16.29
CA ALA A 294 12.52 -3.49 -15.89
C ALA A 294 12.89 -3.40 -14.41
N ALA A 295 12.19 -4.13 -13.54
CA ALA A 295 12.54 -4.25 -12.13
C ALA A 295 13.97 -4.76 -11.90
N GLU A 296 14.42 -5.79 -12.64
CA GLU A 296 15.78 -6.31 -12.56
C GLU A 296 16.82 -5.28 -12.99
N ALA A 297 16.58 -4.58 -14.11
CA ALA A 297 17.49 -3.53 -14.59
C ALA A 297 17.60 -2.38 -13.59
N ILE A 298 16.48 -1.92 -13.02
CA ILE A 298 16.46 -0.86 -11.99
C ILE A 298 17.20 -1.30 -10.73
N THR A 299 17.04 -2.56 -10.33
CA THR A 299 17.74 -3.09 -9.16
C THR A 299 19.25 -3.14 -9.41
N ALA A 300 19.69 -3.54 -10.61
CA ALA A 300 21.10 -3.62 -10.98
C ALA A 300 21.78 -2.25 -11.08
N SER A 301 21.06 -1.23 -11.57
CA SER A 301 21.57 0.14 -11.78
C SER A 301 20.97 1.14 -10.78
N TRP A 302 20.75 0.72 -9.53
CA TRP A 302 19.99 1.50 -8.53
C TRP A 302 20.50 2.94 -8.35
N TRP A 303 21.81 3.10 -8.16
CA TRP A 303 22.40 4.41 -7.89
C TRP A 303 22.31 5.33 -9.10
N ASP A 304 22.81 4.89 -10.25
CA ASP A 304 22.78 5.66 -11.50
C ASP A 304 21.34 6.04 -11.89
N TYR A 305 20.39 5.11 -11.72
CA TYR A 305 18.99 5.36 -12.04
C TYR A 305 18.32 6.34 -11.08
N THR A 306 18.57 6.24 -9.78
CA THR A 306 18.00 7.20 -8.82
C THR A 306 18.63 8.57 -8.94
N GLU A 307 19.93 8.66 -9.27
CA GLU A 307 20.58 9.93 -9.61
C GLU A 307 19.96 10.54 -10.86
N TYR A 308 19.84 9.78 -11.95
CA TYR A 308 19.17 10.19 -13.19
C TYR A 308 17.74 10.72 -12.95
N LEU A 309 16.93 10.04 -12.12
CA LEU A 309 15.55 10.45 -11.84
C LEU A 309 15.45 11.73 -11.02
N PHE A 310 16.41 11.98 -10.13
CA PHE A 310 16.34 13.09 -9.16
C PHE A 310 17.41 14.17 -9.36
N SER A 311 18.21 14.06 -10.41
CA SER A 311 19.21 15.07 -10.79
C SER A 311 18.50 16.38 -11.12
N ASN A 312 19.07 17.48 -10.62
CA ASN A 312 18.62 18.84 -10.92
C ASN A 312 19.06 19.30 -12.32
N SER A 313 19.79 18.46 -13.07
CA SER A 313 20.11 18.74 -14.47
C SER A 313 18.81 18.74 -15.27
N MET A 314 18.48 19.90 -15.83
CA MET A 314 17.37 20.10 -16.77
C MET A 314 17.71 19.59 -18.18
N ASP A 315 18.59 18.59 -18.29
CA ASP A 315 18.85 17.96 -19.58
C ASP A 315 17.78 16.88 -19.79
N ASP A 316 16.63 17.31 -20.28
CA ASP A 316 15.50 16.43 -20.56
C ASP A 316 15.85 15.35 -21.60
N ASP A 317 16.94 15.54 -22.36
CA ASP A 317 17.45 14.62 -23.37
C ASP A 317 18.50 13.62 -22.81
N GLU A 318 18.77 13.63 -21.50
CA GLU A 318 19.62 12.64 -20.84
C GLU A 318 19.07 11.21 -21.08
N GLU A 319 19.94 10.30 -21.55
CA GLU A 319 19.57 8.91 -21.82
C GLU A 319 19.42 8.11 -20.52
N CYS A 320 18.41 7.25 -20.47
CA CYS A 320 18.14 6.43 -19.31
C CYS A 320 19.25 5.36 -19.11
N PRO A 321 19.83 5.24 -17.90
CA PRO A 321 20.96 4.34 -17.64
C PRO A 321 20.60 2.84 -17.64
N LEU A 322 19.32 2.49 -17.76
CA LEU A 322 18.85 1.09 -17.66
C LEU A 322 19.17 0.25 -18.90
N MET A 323 19.65 0.86 -19.99
CA MET A 323 19.99 0.18 -21.26
C MET A 323 18.89 -0.76 -21.78
N LEU A 324 17.64 -0.47 -21.41
CA LEU A 324 16.48 -1.26 -21.80
C LEU A 324 16.13 -0.92 -23.26
N ARG A 325 15.77 -1.95 -24.04
CA ARG A 325 15.28 -1.72 -25.40
C ARG A 325 13.87 -1.11 -25.31
N GLY A 326 13.43 -0.31 -26.26
CA GLY A 326 12.07 0.25 -26.23
C GLY A 326 12.08 1.76 -26.02
N CYS A 327 11.54 2.45 -27.02
CA CYS A 327 11.62 3.89 -27.15
C CYS A 327 10.23 4.49 -27.13
N GLY A 328 10.10 5.65 -26.49
CA GLY A 328 9.04 6.61 -26.81
C GLY A 328 9.37 7.37 -28.10
N VAL A 329 8.63 8.44 -28.37
CA VAL A 329 8.81 9.28 -29.57
C VAL A 329 10.18 9.97 -29.54
N HIS A 330 10.69 10.29 -28.36
CA HIS A 330 11.98 10.93 -28.12
C HIS A 330 13.08 9.95 -27.68
N GLY A 331 12.88 8.64 -27.86
CA GLY A 331 13.86 7.63 -27.43
C GLY A 331 13.60 7.13 -26.00
N HIS A 332 14.66 6.73 -25.31
CA HIS A 332 14.62 6.28 -23.91
C HIS A 332 15.24 7.35 -23.00
N THR A 333 14.58 8.51 -22.92
CA THR A 333 15.09 9.73 -22.28
C THR A 333 14.28 10.16 -21.05
N LYS A 334 14.78 11.15 -20.31
CA LYS A 334 14.12 11.69 -19.11
C LYS A 334 12.82 12.41 -19.47
N ARG A 335 12.79 13.11 -20.61
CA ARG A 335 11.60 13.77 -21.16
C ARG A 335 10.41 12.82 -21.27
N GLU A 336 10.61 11.65 -21.87
CA GLU A 336 9.55 10.63 -22.07
C GLU A 336 8.96 10.09 -20.77
N LEU A 337 9.77 10.03 -19.71
CA LEU A 337 9.32 9.59 -18.39
C LEU A 337 8.48 10.66 -17.70
N VAL A 338 8.90 11.93 -17.80
CA VAL A 338 8.21 13.08 -17.18
C VAL A 338 6.91 13.41 -17.91
N GLU A 339 6.90 13.33 -19.24
CA GLU A 339 5.73 13.63 -20.07
C GLU A 339 4.71 12.48 -20.10
N TRP A 340 5.08 11.29 -19.61
CA TRP A 340 4.14 10.17 -19.60
C TRP A 340 2.97 10.42 -18.66
N VAL A 341 1.79 10.48 -19.25
CA VAL A 341 0.52 10.52 -18.53
C VAL A 341 -0.03 9.09 -18.41
N PRO A 342 -0.10 8.50 -17.20
CA PRO A 342 -0.74 7.21 -17.01
C PRO A 342 -2.24 7.28 -17.33
N ARG A 343 -2.84 6.13 -17.69
CA ARG A 343 -4.29 6.02 -17.95
C ARG A 343 -5.16 6.05 -16.69
N PHE A 344 -4.54 6.22 -15.54
CA PHE A 344 -5.17 6.23 -14.21
C PHE A 344 -4.72 7.47 -13.45
N GLU A 345 -5.54 7.90 -12.50
CA GLU A 345 -5.21 8.98 -11.58
C GLU A 345 -4.22 8.52 -10.53
N VAL A 346 -3.35 9.43 -10.09
CA VAL A 346 -2.43 9.17 -8.98
C VAL A 346 -2.77 10.09 -7.83
N ASN A 347 -3.06 9.52 -6.68
CA ASN A 347 -3.35 10.27 -5.46
C ASN A 347 -2.51 9.79 -4.28
N TYR A 348 -2.61 10.50 -3.17
CA TYR A 348 -1.85 10.21 -1.96
C TYR A 348 -2.80 10.00 -0.80
N LYS A 349 -2.54 8.98 0.02
CA LYS A 349 -3.25 8.75 1.27
C LYS A 349 -2.26 8.43 2.37
N LEU A 350 -2.65 8.73 3.61
CA LEU A 350 -1.95 8.35 4.82
C LEU A 350 -2.74 7.24 5.51
N LEU A 351 -2.11 6.10 5.77
CA LEU A 351 -2.61 5.08 6.69
C LEU A 351 -1.90 5.24 8.03
N CYS A 352 -2.58 5.77 9.04
CA CYS A 352 -1.96 6.05 10.34
C CYS A 352 -2.75 5.44 11.49
N ALA A 353 -2.03 5.09 12.56
CA ALA A 353 -2.64 4.65 13.80
C ALA A 353 -3.48 5.79 14.41
N VAL A 354 -4.64 5.45 14.97
CA VAL A 354 -5.61 6.44 15.51
C VAL A 354 -5.01 7.28 16.63
N GLU A 355 -4.02 6.76 17.33
CA GLU A 355 -3.31 7.41 18.44
C GLU A 355 -2.53 8.64 17.98
N TRP A 356 -2.10 8.70 16.71
CA TRP A 356 -1.34 9.82 16.15
C TRP A 356 -2.21 10.91 15.53
N ARG A 357 -3.54 10.74 15.56
CA ARG A 357 -4.49 11.64 14.88
C ARG A 357 -4.36 13.09 15.33
N ASP A 358 -4.26 13.33 16.64
CA ASP A 358 -4.19 14.69 17.18
C ASP A 358 -2.89 15.40 16.78
N GLU A 359 -1.77 14.68 16.79
CA GLU A 359 -0.49 15.26 16.37
C GLU A 359 -0.46 15.55 14.86
N LEU A 360 -1.00 14.65 14.04
CA LEU A 360 -1.12 14.88 12.60
C LEU A 360 -2.04 16.07 12.27
N LYS A 361 -3.04 16.37 13.12
CA LYS A 361 -3.82 17.61 13.03
C LYS A 361 -2.99 18.83 13.42
N ASN A 362 -2.21 18.74 14.51
CA ASN A 362 -1.36 19.84 14.98
C ASN A 362 -0.38 20.32 13.89
N ILE A 363 0.21 19.39 13.13
CA ILE A 363 1.13 19.72 12.03
C ILE A 363 0.43 19.92 10.68
N GLY A 364 -0.90 19.97 10.65
CA GLY A 364 -1.68 20.29 9.46
C GLY A 364 -1.71 19.20 8.37
N ILE A 365 -1.37 17.95 8.71
CA ILE A 365 -1.42 16.82 7.77
C ILE A 365 -2.83 16.25 7.62
N VAL A 366 -3.57 16.22 8.72
CA VAL A 366 -4.94 15.70 8.78
C VAL A 366 -5.91 16.85 9.11
N LYS A 367 -7.09 16.82 8.50
CA LYS A 367 -8.15 17.81 8.77
C LYS A 367 -8.62 17.73 10.23
N PRO A 368 -8.96 18.88 10.86
CA PRO A 368 -9.39 18.95 12.26
C PRO A 368 -10.67 18.16 12.57
#